data_AF-A0A9P8AM24-F1
#
_entry.id   AF-A0A9P8AM24-F1
#
_cell.length_a   1.000
_cell.length_b   1.000
_cell.length_c   1.000
_cell.angle_alpha   90.00
_cell.angle_beta   90.00
_cell.angle_gamma   90.00
#
_symmetry.space_group_name_H-M   'P 1'
#
loop_
_entity.id
_entity.type
_entity.pdbx_description
1 polymer ?
#
loop_
_entity_poly.entity_id
_entity_poly.type
_entity_poly.pdbx_seq_one_letter_code
_entity_poly.pdbx_strand_id
1 'polypeptide(L)'
;LDEFDEKISATRQLLDFLVSERNQAASNISDAKSVLYPVRRVPYDVLCAIFRACTKSADQAFDGEAPILKHTVDVESIQPNQSPWTLSFVCQQWRAVAIHDAELWSLIELDL
;
A
#
# COMPACT_ATOMS: atom_id res chain seq x y z
N LEU A 1 -18.78 59.56 0.73
CA LEU A 1 -17.38 59.13 0.95
C LEU A 1 -17.39 58.00 1.97
N ASP A 2 -18.05 58.22 3.11
CA ASP A 2 -18.24 57.23 4.18
C ASP A 2 -18.76 55.84 3.72
N GLU A 3 -19.76 55.78 2.83
CA GLU A 3 -20.26 54.49 2.29
C GLU A 3 -19.18 53.70 1.51
N PHE A 4 -18.31 54.41 0.77
CA PHE A 4 -17.21 53.77 0.06
C PHE A 4 -16.14 53.31 1.04
N ASP A 5 -15.86 54.08 2.09
CA ASP A 5 -14.91 53.71 3.13
C ASP A 5 -15.40 52.48 3.93
N GLU A 6 -16.70 52.39 4.22
CA GLU A 6 -17.32 51.19 4.82
C GLU A 6 -17.16 49.96 3.93
N LYS A 7 -17.47 50.08 2.64
CA LYS A 7 -17.29 48.98 1.67
C LYS A 7 -15.83 48.57 1.55
N ILE A 8 -14.90 49.52 1.52
CA ILE A 8 -13.45 49.25 1.50
C ILE A 8 -13.04 48.51 2.78
N SER A 9 -13.52 48.93 3.94
CA SER A 9 -13.23 48.27 5.23
C SER A 9 -13.76 46.83 5.26
N ALA A 10 -15.01 46.62 4.86
CA ALA A 10 -15.62 45.30 4.81
C ALA A 10 -14.89 44.35 3.84
N THR A 11 -14.48 44.86 2.67
CA THR A 11 -13.74 44.07 1.67
C THR A 11 -12.36 43.68 2.18
N ARG A 12 -11.67 44.58 2.91
CA ARG A 12 -10.38 44.27 3.54
C ARG A 12 -10.51 43.18 4.61
N GLN A 13 -11.52 43.27 5.46
CA GLN A 13 -11.77 42.24 6.49
C GLN A 13 -12.05 40.86 5.86
N LEU A 14 -12.84 40.82 4.79
CA LEU A 14 -13.10 39.58 4.07
C LEU A 14 -11.82 39.03 3.42
N LEU A 15 -10.99 39.90 2.85
CA LEU A 15 -9.71 39.48 2.27
C LEU A 15 -8.80 38.88 3.34
N ASP A 16 -8.66 39.54 4.50
CA ASP A 16 -7.82 39.07 5.59
C ASP A 16 -8.28 37.71 6.11
N PHE A 17 -9.60 37.51 6.23
CA PHE A 17 -10.20 36.21 6.57
C PHE A 17 -9.87 35.12 5.54
N LEU A 18 -10.04 35.40 4.25
CA LEU A 18 -9.73 34.42 3.20
C LEU A 18 -8.23 34.10 3.13
N VAL A 19 -7.37 35.07 3.42
CA VAL A 19 -5.92 34.86 3.53
C VAL A 19 -5.58 33.97 4.72
N SER A 20 -6.20 34.19 5.89
CA SER A 20 -5.98 33.33 7.05
C SER A 20 -6.46 31.90 6.80
N GLU A 21 -7.63 31.72 6.18
CA GLU A 21 -8.15 30.39 5.82
C GLU A 21 -7.23 29.67 4.84
N ARG A 22 -6.73 30.37 3.81
CA ARG A 22 -5.76 29.81 2.87
C ARG A 22 -4.48 29.37 3.59
N ASN A 23 -3.95 30.22 4.47
CA ASN A 23 -2.72 29.91 5.20
C ASN A 23 -2.90 28.71 6.13
N GLN A 24 -4.05 28.61 6.80
CA GLN A 24 -4.38 27.46 7.63
C GLN A 24 -4.48 26.18 6.80
N ALA A 25 -5.17 26.22 5.65
CA ALA A 25 -5.25 25.08 4.75
C ALA A 25 -3.86 24.66 4.22
N ALA A 26 -3.00 25.62 3.89
CA ALA A 26 -1.63 25.35 3.46
C ALA A 26 -0.80 24.70 4.58
N SER A 27 -0.94 25.17 5.82
CA SER A 27 -0.31 24.55 6.99
C SER A 27 -0.79 23.11 7.16
N ASN A 28 -2.11 22.88 7.15
CA ASN A 28 -2.69 21.54 7.30
C ASN A 28 -2.21 20.58 6.21
N ILE A 29 -2.08 21.04 4.96
CA ILE A 29 -1.51 20.25 3.86
C ILE A 29 -0.04 19.96 4.10
N SER A 30 0.73 20.92 4.59
CA SER A 30 2.14 20.73 4.94
C SER A 30 2.31 19.72 6.06
N ASP A 31 1.48 19.79 7.10
CA ASP A 31 1.50 18.88 8.24
C ASP A 31 1.06 17.47 7.83
N ALA A 32 0.01 17.36 7.01
CA ALA A 32 -0.35 16.09 6.42
C ALA A 32 0.81 15.54 5.59
N LYS A 33 1.43 16.36 4.72
CA LYS A 33 2.59 15.92 3.93
C LYS A 33 3.78 15.53 4.79
N SER A 34 4.03 16.18 5.93
CA SER A 34 5.14 15.85 6.84
C SER A 34 4.90 14.50 7.53
N VAL A 35 3.67 14.25 8.00
CA VAL A 35 3.24 12.96 8.55
C VAL A 35 3.23 11.86 7.48
N LEU A 36 3.00 12.22 6.22
CA LEU A 36 2.98 11.31 5.08
C LEU A 36 4.34 11.20 4.34
N TYR A 37 5.38 11.94 4.73
CA TYR A 37 6.67 12.04 4.02
C TYR A 37 7.46 10.71 4.04
N PRO A 38 8.43 10.52 3.12
CA PRO A 38 8.43 9.64 1.96
C PRO A 38 8.62 8.12 2.27
N VAL A 39 8.46 7.68 3.52
CA VAL A 39 8.79 6.30 3.95
C VAL A 39 7.69 5.29 3.60
N ARG A 40 6.60 5.71 2.95
CA ARG A 40 5.48 4.79 2.61
C ARG A 40 5.70 3.95 1.36
N ARG A 41 6.62 4.34 0.47
CA ARG A 41 6.91 3.53 -0.71
C ARG A 41 8.06 2.60 -0.39
N VAL A 42 7.69 1.39 0.04
CA VAL A 42 8.61 0.26 0.03
C VAL A 42 9.14 0.13 -1.40
N PRO A 43 10.47 0.19 -1.60
CA PRO A 43 11.07 -0.03 -2.91
C PRO A 43 10.61 -1.35 -3.53
N TYR A 44 10.57 -1.41 -4.87
CA TYR A 44 10.03 -2.57 -5.60
C TYR A 44 10.80 -3.86 -5.26
N ASP A 45 12.12 -3.78 -5.20
CA ASP A 45 13.03 -4.86 -4.79
C ASP A 45 12.76 -5.37 -3.37
N VAL A 46 12.49 -4.46 -2.43
CA VAL A 46 12.11 -4.84 -1.05
C VAL A 46 10.75 -5.52 -1.02
N LEU A 47 9.78 -5.06 -1.83
CA LEU A 47 8.50 -5.75 -1.97
C LEU A 47 8.68 -7.15 -2.56
N CYS A 48 9.47 -7.31 -3.62
CA CYS A 48 9.80 -8.62 -4.18
C CYS A 48 10.44 -9.54 -3.12
N ALA A 49 11.35 -9.02 -2.30
CA ALA A 49 11.96 -9.78 -1.21
C ALA A 49 10.94 -10.23 -0.15
N ILE A 50 9.97 -9.38 0.20
CA ILE A 50 8.87 -9.74 1.11
C ILE A 50 8.02 -10.86 0.50
N PHE A 51 7.62 -10.71 -0.77
CA PHE A 51 6.85 -11.75 -1.46
C PHE A 51 7.59 -13.09 -1.46
N ARG A 52 8.87 -13.10 -1.84
CA ARG A 52 9.72 -14.31 -1.84
C ARG A 52 9.84 -14.95 -0.45
N ALA A 53 9.96 -14.14 0.60
CA ALA A 53 10.04 -14.63 1.98
C ALA A 53 8.71 -15.24 2.48
N CYS A 54 7.59 -14.83 1.91
CA CYS A 54 6.26 -15.32 2.27
C CYS A 54 5.76 -16.46 1.35
N THR A 55 6.44 -16.76 0.25
CA THR A 55 6.10 -17.87 -0.67
C THR A 55 7.01 -19.06 -0.44
N LYS A 56 6.46 -20.28 -0.53
CA LYS A 56 7.28 -21.51 -0.51
C LYS A 56 8.05 -21.60 -1.82
N SER A 57 9.36 -21.88 -1.73
CA SER A 57 10.16 -22.19 -2.92
C SER A 57 9.95 -23.64 -3.35
N ALA A 58 10.13 -23.93 -4.64
CA ALA A 58 10.04 -25.29 -5.17
C ALA A 58 10.96 -26.26 -4.41
N ASP A 59 12.16 -25.83 -4.08
CA ASP A 59 13.13 -26.65 -3.33
C ASP A 59 12.58 -27.08 -1.96
N GLN A 60 11.81 -26.23 -1.28
CA GLN A 60 11.19 -26.54 0.01
C GLN A 60 9.93 -27.41 -0.11
N ALA A 61 9.27 -27.43 -1.27
CA ALA A 61 8.10 -28.27 -1.52
C ALA A 61 8.52 -29.74 -1.79
N PHE A 62 9.71 -29.97 -2.35
CA PHE A 62 10.18 -31.30 -2.74
C PHE A 62 11.15 -31.97 -1.74
N ASP A 63 11.64 -31.26 -0.71
CA ASP A 63 12.59 -31.79 0.29
C ASP A 63 11.92 -32.55 1.47
N GLY A 64 10.60 -32.75 1.44
CA GLY A 64 9.86 -33.49 2.46
C GLY A 64 9.71 -34.97 2.09
N GLU A 65 10.19 -35.84 2.97
CA GLU A 65 10.07 -37.30 2.93
C GLU A 65 8.71 -37.82 2.38
N ALA A 66 8.77 -38.98 1.72
CA ALA A 66 7.63 -39.76 1.23
C ALA A 66 6.38 -39.67 2.14
N PRO A 67 5.17 -39.58 1.58
CA PRO A 67 3.97 -39.14 2.30
C PRO A 67 3.53 -40.19 3.32
N ILE A 68 4.07 -40.11 4.53
CA ILE A 68 3.57 -40.85 5.69
C ILE A 68 2.95 -39.81 6.63
N LEU A 69 1.64 -39.60 6.43
CA LEU A 69 0.68 -39.26 7.48
C LEU A 69 1.11 -38.15 8.45
N LYS A 70 1.38 -36.94 7.95
CA LYS A 70 1.36 -35.73 8.76
C LYS A 70 0.36 -34.75 8.20
N HIS A 71 -0.91 -34.96 8.54
CA HIS A 71 -1.95 -33.96 8.38
C HIS A 71 -1.65 -32.80 9.36
N THR A 72 -0.77 -31.90 8.94
CA THR A 72 -0.55 -30.62 9.60
C THR A 72 -0.78 -29.53 8.58
N VAL A 73 -2.04 -29.09 8.53
CA VAL A 73 -2.54 -27.89 7.83
C VAL A 73 -2.45 -27.95 6.31
N ASP A 74 -3.60 -27.92 5.64
CA ASP A 74 -3.79 -27.73 4.18
C ASP A 74 -2.76 -26.76 3.58
N VAL A 75 -1.75 -27.32 2.92
CA VAL A 75 -0.76 -26.55 2.14
C VAL A 75 -1.18 -26.40 0.69
N GLU A 76 -2.08 -27.23 0.19
CA GLU A 76 -2.18 -27.46 -1.24
C GLU A 76 -3.55 -26.99 -1.71
N SER A 77 -3.69 -25.72 -2.08
CA SER A 77 -4.77 -25.27 -2.96
C SER A 77 -4.58 -23.79 -3.29
N ILE A 78 -5.01 -23.38 -4.48
CA ILE A 78 -5.23 -21.98 -4.89
C ILE A 78 -6.32 -21.39 -3.98
N GLN A 79 -6.00 -21.19 -2.71
CA GLN A 79 -6.89 -20.53 -1.78
C GLN A 79 -6.49 -19.06 -1.80
N PRO A 80 -7.44 -18.15 -2.11
CA PRO A 80 -7.18 -16.71 -2.07
C PRO A 80 -6.65 -16.22 -0.71
N ASN A 81 -6.74 -17.05 0.34
CA ASN A 81 -6.26 -16.78 1.69
C ASN A 81 -4.79 -17.21 1.95
N GLN A 82 -4.07 -17.73 0.93
CA GLN A 82 -2.66 -18.09 1.06
C GLN A 82 -1.74 -17.16 0.23
N SER A 83 -0.51 -16.99 0.71
CA SER A 83 0.55 -16.27 -0.01
C SER A 83 0.91 -17.04 -1.29
N PRO A 84 1.17 -16.36 -2.43
CA PRO A 84 1.37 -14.92 -2.60
C PRO A 84 0.08 -14.10 -2.81
N TRP A 85 -1.08 -14.73 -2.98
CA TRP A 85 -2.34 -14.06 -3.33
C TRP A 85 -2.76 -13.03 -2.29
N THR A 86 -2.63 -13.36 -1.00
CA THR A 86 -2.99 -12.46 0.10
C THR A 86 -2.23 -11.15 0.10
N LEU A 87 -0.95 -11.20 -0.26
CA LEU A 87 -0.09 -10.01 -0.32
C LEU A 87 -0.51 -9.06 -1.45
N SER A 88 -1.10 -9.57 -2.52
CA SER A 88 -1.63 -8.76 -3.63
C SER A 88 -2.86 -7.91 -3.27
N PHE A 89 -3.50 -8.17 -2.11
CA PHE A 89 -4.67 -7.42 -1.66
C PHE A 89 -4.35 -6.16 -0.86
N VAL A 90 -3.09 -5.92 -0.48
CA VAL A 90 -2.69 -4.78 0.36
C VAL A 90 -2.95 -3.43 -0.33
N CYS A 91 -2.39 -3.21 -1.53
CA CYS A 91 -2.62 -2.00 -2.32
C CYS A 91 -2.24 -2.24 -3.80
N GLN A 92 -2.47 -1.23 -4.65
CA GLN A 92 -2.15 -1.31 -6.09
C GLN A 92 -0.67 -1.62 -6.36
N GLN A 93 0.26 -1.10 -5.53
CA GLN A 93 1.69 -1.33 -5.70
C GLN A 93 2.08 -2.78 -5.43
N TRP A 94 1.54 -3.38 -4.36
CA TRP A 94 1.78 -4.79 -4.03
C TRP A 94 1.17 -5.72 -5.08
N ARG A 95 -0.01 -5.37 -5.61
CA ARG A 95 -0.62 -6.09 -6.73
C ARG A 95 0.23 -6.03 -8.00
N ALA A 96 0.83 -4.88 -8.30
CA ALA A 96 1.71 -4.74 -9.45
C ALA A 96 2.94 -5.66 -9.33
N VAL A 97 3.54 -5.77 -8.15
CA VAL A 97 4.63 -6.74 -7.88
C VAL A 97 4.16 -8.17 -8.14
N ALA A 98 3.02 -8.56 -7.56
CA ALA A 98 2.45 -9.89 -7.75
C ALA A 98 2.19 -10.21 -9.23
N ILE A 99 1.80 -9.25 -10.06
CA ILE A 99 1.52 -9.51 -11.49
C ILE A 99 2.81 -9.52 -12.34
N HIS A 100 3.78 -8.66 -12.02
CA HIS A 100 4.95 -8.46 -12.87
C HIS A 100 6.15 -9.35 -12.54
N ASP A 101 6.21 -9.89 -11.32
CA ASP A 101 7.31 -10.77 -10.91
C ASP A 101 6.95 -12.24 -11.18
N ALA A 102 7.36 -12.74 -12.34
CA ALA A 102 7.06 -14.09 -12.80
C ALA A 102 7.69 -15.18 -11.92
N GLU A 103 8.79 -14.88 -11.21
CA GLU A 103 9.43 -15.84 -10.30
C GLU A 103 8.53 -16.20 -9.13
N LEU A 104 7.62 -15.31 -8.72
CA LEU A 104 6.65 -15.60 -7.65
C LEU A 104 5.65 -16.69 -8.02
N TRP A 105 5.52 -17.02 -9.30
CA TRP A 105 4.59 -18.01 -9.84
C TRP A 105 5.30 -19.22 -10.44
N SER A 106 6.60 -19.38 -10.18
CA SER A 106 7.36 -20.54 -10.69
C SER A 106 6.87 -21.87 -10.10
N LEU A 107 6.13 -21.82 -8.97
CA LEU A 107 5.48 -22.95 -8.34
C LEU A 107 4.01 -22.61 -8.09
N ILE A 108 3.11 -23.39 -8.69
CA ILE A 108 1.68 -23.31 -8.43
C ILE A 108 1.22 -24.73 -8.14
N GLU A 109 0.68 -24.92 -6.94
CA GLU A 109 0.10 -26.19 -6.52
C GLU A 109 -1.40 -26.17 -6.79
N LEU A 110 -1.87 -27.17 -7.54
CA LEU A 110 -3.27 -27.31 -7.93
C LEU A 110 -3.86 -28.45 -7.13
N ASP A 111 -4.88 -28.15 -6.33
CA ASP A 111 -5.73 -29.16 -5.72
C ASP A 111 -6.74 -29.61 -6.79
N LEU A 112 -6.59 -30.85 -7.28
CA LEU A 112 -7.38 -31.45 -8.37
C LEU A 112 -8.35 -32.51 -7.84
#